data_AF-A0A382KFC6-F1
#
_entry.id   AF-A0A382KFC6-F1
#
_cell.length_a   1.000
_cell.length_b   1.000
_cell.length_c   1.000
_cell.angle_alpha   90.00
_cell.angle_beta   90.00
_cell.angle_gamma   90.00
#
_symmetry.space_group_name_H-M   'P 1'
#
loop_
_entity.id
_entity.type
_entity.pdbx_description
1 polymer ?
#
loop_
_entity_poly.entity_id
_entity_poly.type
_entity_poly.pdbx_seq_one_letter_code
_entity_poly.pdbx_strand_id
1 'polypeptide(L)'
;MRSFIPTCRESLVVVLVVLMSGIAVAQGSGLGIPRTPSGRPDLSGTYDPATLTPLERPKQLGTKLILTEEEAARIAEEERVLMASRNAASDPKREAPAGGGDGSPGAGGNAGGNNLFWIDRGTTAFQIDG
;
A
#
# COMPACT_ATOMS: atom_id res chain seq x y z
N MET A 1 49.07 23.85 43.34
CA MET A 1 48.10 22.91 42.73
C MET A 1 46.84 23.70 42.37
N ARG A 2 46.70 24.15 41.12
CA ARG A 2 45.51 24.87 40.64
C ARG A 2 44.84 24.06 39.54
N SER A 3 43.55 23.82 39.79
CA SER A 3 42.47 23.21 39.01
C SER A 3 42.54 23.37 37.49
N PHE A 4 42.20 22.30 36.76
CA PHE A 4 41.87 22.32 35.33
C PHE A 4 40.88 21.20 34.97
N ILE A 5 39.61 21.28 35.41
CA ILE A 5 38.53 20.41 34.88
C ILE A 5 37.12 21.09 34.81
N PRO A 6 36.91 22.31 34.25
CA PRO A 6 35.55 22.82 34.04
C PRO A 6 35.01 22.59 32.60
N THR A 7 35.85 22.48 31.58
CA THR A 7 35.44 22.61 30.16
C THR A 7 34.76 21.38 29.53
N CYS A 8 35.02 20.17 30.03
CA CYS A 8 34.39 18.95 29.49
C CYS A 8 32.90 18.81 29.89
N ARG A 9 32.50 19.36 31.05
CA ARG A 9 31.13 19.18 31.57
C ARG A 9 30.12 20.07 30.86
N GLU A 10 30.54 21.28 30.46
CA GLU A 10 29.67 22.21 29.74
C GLU A 10 29.48 21.81 28.26
N SER A 11 30.52 21.25 27.64
CA SER A 11 30.46 20.76 26.25
C SER A 11 29.49 19.59 26.09
N LEU A 12 29.40 18.69 27.07
CA LEU A 12 28.47 17.55 27.06
C LEU A 12 27.00 17.99 27.18
N VAL A 13 26.73 19.04 27.97
CA VAL A 13 25.37 19.58 28.16
C VAL A 13 24.88 20.25 26.89
N VAL A 14 25.73 21.02 26.20
CA VAL A 14 25.37 21.65 24.92
C VAL A 14 25.06 20.62 23.85
N VAL A 15 25.86 19.55 23.75
CA VAL A 15 25.61 18.44 22.80
C VAL A 15 24.29 17.72 23.11
N LEU A 16 24.00 17.46 24.39
CA LEU A 16 22.73 16.83 24.80
C LEU A 16 21.51 17.72 24.51
N VAL A 17 21.60 19.04 24.71
CA VAL A 17 20.51 19.98 24.41
C VAL A 17 20.26 20.09 22.90
N VAL A 18 21.31 20.11 22.08
CA VAL A 18 21.19 20.11 20.60
C VAL A 18 20.57 18.79 20.12
N LEU A 19 20.97 17.64 20.68
CA LEU A 19 20.38 16.34 20.35
C LEU A 19 18.90 16.23 20.78
N MET A 20 18.51 16.76 21.93
CA MET A 20 17.11 16.75 22.37
C MET A 20 16.22 17.69 21.54
N SER A 21 16.77 18.78 21.00
CA SER A 21 16.04 19.72 20.14
C SER A 21 15.63 19.08 18.80
N GLY A 22 16.44 18.16 18.26
CA GLY A 22 16.13 17.43 17.03
C GLY A 22 14.98 16.43 17.17
N ILE A 23 14.74 15.90 18.37
CA ILE A 23 13.68 14.92 18.63
C ILE A 23 12.29 15.58 18.65
N ALA A 24 12.20 16.85 19.09
CA ALA A 24 10.93 17.58 19.16
C ALA A 24 10.34 17.93 17.79
N VAL A 25 11.18 18.13 16.75
CA VAL A 25 10.73 18.44 15.38
C VAL A 25 10.16 17.20 14.67
N ALA A 26 10.45 16.00 15.17
CA ALA A 26 9.91 14.74 14.64
C ALA A 26 8.53 14.38 15.24
N GLN A 27 8.07 15.08 16.28
CA GLN A 27 6.76 14.85 16.90
C GLN A 27 5.64 15.61 16.18
N GLY A 28 5.56 15.44 14.86
CA GLY A 28 4.50 15.96 14.02
C GLY A 28 3.43 14.92 13.68
N SER A 29 3.11 13.99 14.59
CA SER A 29 2.02 13.03 14.41
C SER A 29 0.65 13.70 14.62
N GLY A 30 0.34 14.69 13.78
CA GLY A 30 -0.89 15.48 13.90
C GLY A 30 -1.06 16.65 12.92
N LEU A 31 -0.30 16.72 11.83
CA LEU A 31 -0.57 17.72 10.79
C LEU A 31 -1.80 17.29 10.00
N GLY A 32 -2.94 17.93 10.26
CA GLY A 32 -4.19 17.72 9.54
C GLY A 32 -4.02 17.85 8.02
N ILE A 33 -5.02 17.37 7.26
CA ILE A 33 -5.02 17.31 5.79
C ILE A 33 -4.38 18.57 5.19
N PRO A 34 -3.29 18.44 4.39
CA PRO A 34 -2.61 19.57 3.74
C PRO A 34 -3.61 20.48 3.04
N ARG A 35 -3.37 21.79 3.02
CA ARG A 35 -4.31 22.78 2.48
C ARG A 35 -3.68 23.62 1.38
N THR A 36 -4.45 23.87 0.33
CA THR A 36 -4.12 24.87 -0.71
C THR A 36 -4.12 26.29 -0.12
N PRO A 37 -3.56 27.29 -0.82
CA PRO A 37 -3.66 28.70 -0.41
C PRO A 37 -5.11 29.19 -0.21
N SER A 38 -6.09 28.53 -0.82
CA SER A 38 -7.52 28.81 -0.64
C SER A 38 -8.15 28.16 0.60
N GLY A 39 -7.38 27.43 1.41
CA GLY A 39 -7.84 26.72 2.61
C GLY A 39 -8.53 25.38 2.35
N ARG A 40 -8.70 24.97 1.09
CA ARG A 40 -9.25 23.65 0.72
C ARG A 40 -8.23 22.53 0.91
N PRO A 41 -8.66 21.28 1.18
CA PRO A 41 -7.77 20.10 1.13
C PRO A 41 -6.95 20.09 -0.15
N ASP A 42 -5.65 19.94 0.01
CA ASP A 42 -4.72 19.71 -1.07
C ASP A 42 -4.67 18.20 -1.33
N LEU A 43 -5.27 17.80 -2.46
CA LEU A 43 -5.29 16.42 -2.95
C LEU A 43 -4.28 16.22 -4.08
N SER A 44 -3.22 17.06 -4.13
CA SER A 44 -2.12 16.84 -5.05
C SER A 44 -1.20 15.72 -4.56
N GLY A 45 -0.61 15.00 -5.51
CA GLY A 45 0.28 13.88 -5.25
C GLY A 45 0.02 12.70 -6.18
N THR A 46 0.70 11.59 -5.88
CA THR A 46 0.49 10.30 -6.53
C THR A 46 -0.27 9.40 -5.58
N TYR A 47 -1.34 8.78 -6.06
CA TYR A 47 -2.16 7.85 -5.32
C TYR A 47 -2.22 6.53 -6.07
N ASP A 48 -2.22 5.43 -5.32
CA ASP A 48 -2.47 4.10 -5.85
C ASP A 48 -3.93 3.71 -5.57
N PRO A 49 -4.78 3.61 -6.60
CA PRO A 49 -6.17 3.19 -6.45
C PRO A 49 -6.32 1.66 -6.43
N ALA A 50 -5.26 0.89 -6.65
CA ALA A 50 -5.32 -0.56 -6.77
C ALA A 50 -5.67 -1.21 -5.42
N THR A 51 -6.73 -2.01 -5.40
CA THR A 51 -7.27 -2.60 -4.16
C THR A 51 -7.91 -3.94 -4.44
N LEU A 52 -7.75 -4.87 -3.49
CA LEU A 52 -8.45 -6.15 -3.49
C LEU A 52 -9.90 -6.03 -3.04
N THR A 53 -10.33 -4.84 -2.62
CA THR A 53 -11.70 -4.58 -2.15
C THR A 53 -12.62 -4.38 -3.35
N PRO A 54 -13.52 -5.33 -3.68
CA PRO A 54 -14.43 -5.18 -4.80
C PRO A 54 -15.50 -4.11 -4.50
N LEU A 55 -16.11 -3.58 -5.57
CA LEU A 55 -17.22 -2.63 -5.46
C LEU A 55 -18.43 -3.24 -4.75
N GLU A 56 -18.71 -4.52 -5.02
CA GLU A 56 -19.82 -5.26 -4.41
C GLU A 56 -19.29 -6.25 -3.36
N ARG A 57 -20.01 -6.41 -2.24
CA ARG A 57 -19.65 -7.38 -1.21
C ARG A 57 -19.67 -8.80 -1.78
N PRO A 58 -18.59 -9.58 -1.65
CA PRO A 58 -18.59 -10.99 -2.01
C PRO A 58 -19.70 -11.75 -1.28
N LYS A 59 -20.47 -12.56 -2.02
CA LYS A 59 -21.60 -13.33 -1.47
C LYS A 59 -21.18 -14.25 -0.32
N GLN A 60 -19.95 -14.76 -0.38
CA GLN A 60 -19.35 -15.64 0.62
C GLN A 60 -19.19 -14.96 1.99
N LEU A 61 -19.08 -13.62 2.03
CA LEU A 61 -18.97 -12.88 3.28
C LEU A 61 -20.34 -12.60 3.93
N GLY A 62 -21.45 -12.70 3.19
CA GLY A 62 -22.79 -12.53 3.75
C GLY A 62 -22.95 -11.23 4.57
N THR A 63 -23.30 -11.38 5.85
CA THR A 63 -23.47 -10.28 6.81
C THR A 63 -22.20 -9.93 7.58
N LYS A 64 -21.06 -10.57 7.29
CA LYS A 64 -19.78 -10.30 7.94
C LYS A 64 -19.30 -8.89 7.59
N LEU A 65 -19.04 -8.08 8.61
CA LEU A 65 -18.68 -6.67 8.47
C LEU A 65 -17.17 -6.42 8.49
N ILE A 66 -16.42 -7.26 9.20
CA ILE A 66 -15.00 -7.05 9.47
C ILE A 66 -14.25 -8.36 9.17
N LEU A 67 -13.13 -8.25 8.49
CA LEU A 67 -12.17 -9.35 8.29
C LEU A 67 -11.14 -9.30 9.41
N THR A 68 -10.72 -10.47 9.92
CA THR A 68 -9.51 -10.50 10.76
C THR A 68 -8.27 -10.27 9.89
N GLU A 69 -7.15 -9.94 10.52
CA GLU A 69 -5.87 -9.76 9.81
C GLU A 69 -5.48 -11.01 9.03
N GLU A 70 -5.68 -12.20 9.61
CA GLU A 70 -5.38 -13.48 8.97
C GLU A 70 -6.27 -13.73 7.74
N GLU A 71 -7.54 -13.33 7.81
CA GLU A 71 -8.45 -13.48 6.67
C GLU A 71 -8.11 -12.53 5.53
N ALA A 72 -7.76 -11.29 5.86
CA ALA A 72 -7.29 -10.32 4.87
C ALA A 72 -5.95 -10.77 4.24
N ALA A 73 -5.03 -11.28 5.05
CA ALA A 73 -3.75 -11.83 4.58
C ALA A 73 -3.95 -13.04 3.65
N ARG A 74 -4.91 -13.93 3.96
CA ARG A 74 -5.25 -15.05 3.09
C ARG A 74 -5.77 -14.56 1.73
N ILE A 75 -6.66 -13.57 1.71
CA ILE A 75 -7.16 -12.99 0.44
C ILE A 75 -6.01 -12.39 -0.38
N ALA A 76 -5.10 -11.66 0.28
CA ALA A 76 -3.93 -11.10 -0.38
C ALA A 76 -3.02 -12.17 -0.96
N GLU A 77 -2.77 -13.27 -0.24
CA GLU A 77 -1.95 -14.38 -0.71
C GLU A 77 -2.61 -15.14 -1.87
N GLU A 78 -3.92 -15.39 -1.80
CA GLU A 78 -4.69 -16.00 -2.89
C GLU A 78 -4.57 -15.18 -4.18
N GLU A 79 -4.71 -13.86 -4.09
CA GLU A 79 -4.53 -12.98 -5.25
C GLU A 79 -3.07 -12.97 -5.74
N ARG A 80 -2.09 -12.94 -4.83
CA ARG A 80 -0.66 -12.98 -5.20
C ARG A 80 -0.33 -14.23 -6.01
N VAL A 81 -0.84 -15.40 -5.61
CA VAL A 81 -0.65 -16.67 -6.32
C VAL A 81 -1.36 -16.63 -7.68
N LEU A 82 -2.59 -16.10 -7.73
CA LEU A 82 -3.34 -15.96 -8.97
C LEU A 82 -2.58 -15.06 -9.96
N MET A 83 -2.14 -13.89 -9.53
CA MET A 83 -1.36 -12.94 -10.33
C MET A 83 -0.05 -13.55 -10.83
N ALA A 84 0.69 -14.26 -9.97
CA ALA A 84 1.91 -14.95 -10.39
C ALA A 84 1.64 -15.98 -11.51
N SER A 85 0.57 -16.76 -11.38
CA SER A 85 0.18 -17.74 -12.41
C SER A 85 -0.27 -17.08 -13.71
N ARG A 86 -0.99 -15.95 -13.61
CA ARG A 86 -1.60 -15.25 -14.73
C ARG A 86 -0.66 -14.24 -15.39
N ASN A 87 0.46 -13.90 -14.75
CA ASN A 87 1.52 -13.09 -15.33
C ASN A 87 2.59 -13.94 -16.01
N ALA A 88 2.53 -15.27 -15.86
CA ALA A 88 3.43 -16.17 -16.56
C ALA A 88 3.38 -15.94 -18.07
N ALA A 89 4.52 -16.17 -18.73
CA ALA A 89 4.65 -15.99 -20.17
C ALA A 89 3.58 -16.83 -20.90
N SER A 90 2.82 -16.17 -21.77
CA SER A 90 1.89 -16.88 -22.65
C SER A 90 2.65 -17.62 -23.74
N ASP A 91 2.11 -18.77 -24.18
CA ASP A 91 2.64 -19.47 -25.36
C ASP A 91 2.43 -18.59 -26.62
N PRO A 92 3.50 -18.18 -27.31
CA PRO A 92 3.40 -17.36 -28.53
C PRO A 92 2.78 -18.11 -29.71
N LYS A 93 2.68 -19.44 -29.65
CA LYS A 93 2.09 -20.28 -30.70
C LYS A 93 0.66 -20.73 -30.38
N ARG A 94 0.07 -20.26 -29.28
CA ARG A 94 -1.31 -20.62 -28.92
C ARG A 94 -2.29 -20.16 -29.99
N GLU A 95 -3.31 -20.97 -30.26
CA GLU A 95 -4.41 -20.57 -31.12
C GLU A 95 -5.26 -19.46 -30.47
N ALA A 96 -6.00 -18.72 -31.30
CA ALA A 96 -6.95 -17.74 -30.81
C ALA A 96 -8.07 -18.44 -29.99
N PRO A 97 -8.46 -17.91 -28.82
CA PRO A 97 -9.53 -18.52 -28.04
C PRO A 97 -10.85 -18.52 -28.80
N ALA A 98 -11.58 -19.63 -28.75
CA ALA A 98 -12.87 -19.76 -29.43
C ALA A 98 -13.87 -18.72 -28.91
N GLY A 99 -14.62 -18.07 -29.80
CA GLY A 99 -15.63 -17.08 -29.40
C GLY A 99 -15.08 -15.84 -28.68
N GLY A 100 -13.77 -15.58 -28.79
CA GLY A 100 -13.14 -14.43 -28.14
C GLY A 100 -12.85 -14.64 -26.67
N GLY A 101 -12.64 -15.87 -26.18
CA GLY A 101 -12.28 -16.08 -24.78
C GLY A 101 -12.41 -17.53 -24.30
N ASP A 102 -11.89 -17.84 -23.11
CA ASP A 102 -12.20 -19.08 -22.39
C ASP A 102 -13.37 -18.91 -21.39
N GLY A 103 -13.94 -17.70 -21.30
CA GLY A 103 -15.04 -17.36 -20.40
C GLY A 103 -14.61 -17.11 -18.95
N SER A 104 -13.30 -17.14 -18.64
CA SER A 104 -12.81 -16.79 -17.31
C SER A 104 -12.88 -15.27 -17.06
N PRO A 105 -13.07 -14.83 -15.80
CA PRO A 105 -13.02 -13.40 -15.46
C PRO A 105 -11.61 -12.83 -15.71
N GLY A 106 -11.53 -11.59 -16.22
CA GLY A 106 -10.27 -10.85 -16.34
C GLY A 106 -9.70 -10.76 -17.77
N ALA A 107 -8.53 -10.13 -17.90
CA ALA A 107 -7.97 -9.67 -19.18
C ALA A 107 -7.68 -10.79 -20.21
N GLY A 108 -7.50 -12.03 -19.76
CA GLY A 108 -7.24 -13.18 -20.64
C GLY A 108 -8.49 -14.00 -21.01
N GLY A 109 -9.60 -13.82 -20.28
CA GLY A 109 -10.65 -14.82 -20.28
C GLY A 109 -11.88 -14.52 -21.13
N ASN A 110 -12.49 -13.33 -21.00
CA ASN A 110 -13.73 -13.00 -21.75
C ASN A 110 -13.50 -12.38 -23.14
N ALA A 111 -12.31 -11.84 -23.39
CA ALA A 111 -11.90 -11.26 -24.68
C ALA A 111 -10.74 -12.04 -25.34
N GLY A 112 -10.30 -13.15 -24.71
CA GLY A 112 -9.19 -13.97 -25.21
C GLY A 112 -7.84 -13.25 -25.24
N GLY A 113 -7.74 -12.17 -24.44
CA GLY A 113 -6.68 -11.17 -24.48
C GLY A 113 -5.36 -11.62 -23.85
N ASN A 114 -4.54 -10.63 -23.50
CA ASN A 114 -3.22 -10.84 -22.88
C ASN A 114 -3.35 -11.47 -21.48
N ASN A 115 -2.21 -11.96 -20.98
CA ASN A 115 -2.07 -12.37 -19.59
C ASN A 115 -2.25 -11.15 -18.64
N LEU A 116 -2.29 -11.36 -17.32
CA LEU A 116 -2.60 -10.28 -16.35
C LEU A 116 -1.47 -9.25 -16.17
N PHE A 117 -0.35 -9.36 -16.91
CA PHE A 117 0.81 -8.48 -16.74
C PHE A 117 0.47 -6.99 -16.87
N TRP A 118 -0.54 -6.65 -17.68
CA TRP A 118 -0.96 -5.28 -17.95
C TRP A 118 -2.00 -4.72 -16.98
N ILE A 119 -2.40 -5.51 -15.98
CA ILE A 119 -3.45 -5.13 -15.03
C ILE A 119 -2.86 -5.13 -13.62
N ASP A 120 -2.91 -3.99 -12.96
CA ASP A 120 -2.67 -3.93 -11.52
C ASP A 120 -3.99 -4.16 -10.77
N ARG A 121 -4.03 -5.23 -9.97
CA ARG A 121 -5.19 -5.57 -9.13
C ARG A 121 -5.02 -5.12 -7.68
N GLY A 122 -3.86 -4.58 -7.32
CA GLY A 122 -3.48 -4.27 -5.95
C GLY A 122 -3.00 -5.51 -5.20
N THR A 123 -2.54 -5.31 -3.97
CA THR A 123 -2.01 -6.38 -3.12
C THR A 123 -2.64 -6.43 -1.73
N THR A 124 -3.49 -5.46 -1.39
CA THR A 124 -4.09 -5.31 -0.07
C THR A 124 -5.56 -4.93 -0.17
N ALA A 125 -6.31 -5.26 0.89
CA ALA A 125 -7.63 -4.70 1.13
C ALA A 125 -7.51 -3.37 1.92
N PHE A 126 -8.56 -2.55 1.93
CA PHE A 126 -8.54 -1.32 2.72
C PHE A 126 -8.63 -1.62 4.22
N GLN A 127 -7.70 -1.09 4.98
CA GLN A 127 -7.72 -1.08 6.44
C GLN A 127 -8.26 0.27 6.92
N ILE A 128 -9.23 0.23 7.83
CA ILE A 128 -9.82 1.43 8.45
C ILE A 128 -9.29 1.50 9.88
N ASP A 129 -8.78 2.66 10.28
CA ASP A 129 -8.29 2.99 11.62
C ASP A 129 -7.00 2.32 12.12
N GLY A 130 -6.29 1.55 11.28
CA GLY A 130 -4.97 0.97 11.60
C GLY A 130 -5.07 -0.16 12.61
#